data_AF-A0A8S2YPZ4-F1
#
_entry.id   AF-A0A8S2YPZ4-F1
#
_cell.length_a   1.000
_cell.length_b   1.000
_cell.length_c   1.000
_cell.angle_alpha   90.00
_cell.angle_beta   90.00
_cell.angle_gamma   90.00
#
_symmetry.space_group_name_H-M   'P 1'
#
loop_
_entity.id
_entity.type
_entity.pdbx_description
1 polymer ?
#
loop_
_entity_poly.entity_id
_entity_poly.type
_entity_poly.pdbx_seq_one_letter_code
_entity_poly.pdbx_strand_id
1 'polypeptide(L)'
;EYEEAHCYYRRVLEGLDESDYENRSIIYNNLGCLRYETGKYMEAEVYFDHAQKCLIGNKETLSESSTEILARCSRSLRNPTTSLSPAAEETFDFITKSLTANHSLVIGKIYNNQGLVYYRTHAYSKALNKYEEARDIFE
;
A
#
# COMPACT_ATOMS: atom_id res chain seq x y z
N GLU A 1 2.20 0.45 26.85
CA GLU A 1 2.97 0.58 25.61
C GLU A 1 2.18 0.10 24.38
N TYR A 2 1.81 -1.18 24.25
CA TYR A 2 1.02 -1.67 23.10
C TYR A 2 -0.36 -0.98 22.95
N GLU A 3 -1.15 -0.88 24.01
CA GLU A 3 -2.49 -0.28 23.93
C GLU A 3 -2.47 1.23 23.64
N GLU A 4 -1.38 1.91 24.02
CA GLU A 4 -1.17 3.33 23.71
C GLU A 4 -0.83 3.52 22.24
N ALA A 5 0.03 2.67 21.68
CA ALA A 5 0.31 2.62 20.24
C ALA A 5 -0.95 2.29 19.42
N HIS A 6 -1.79 1.37 19.91
CA HIS A 6 -3.08 1.04 19.27
C HIS A 6 -4.01 2.26 19.20
N CYS A 7 -4.14 2.99 20.31
CA CYS A 7 -4.96 4.20 20.40
C CYS A 7 -4.44 5.29 19.45
N TYR A 8 -3.12 5.50 19.42
CA TYR A 8 -2.49 6.47 18.54
C TYR A 8 -2.78 6.16 17.07
N TYR A 9 -2.53 4.93 16.62
CA TYR A 9 -2.77 4.54 15.23
C TYR A 9 -4.24 4.63 14.84
N ARG A 10 -5.17 4.27 15.73
CA ARG A 10 -6.62 4.42 15.47
C ARG A 10 -7.00 5.89 15.28
N ARG A 11 -6.50 6.78 16.14
CA ARG A 11 -6.78 8.22 16.04
C ARG A 11 -6.24 8.83 14.75
N VAL A 12 -5.05 8.40 14.31
CA VAL A 12 -4.52 8.83 13.00
C VAL A 12 -5.42 8.32 11.88
N LEU A 13 -5.84 7.06 11.93
CA LEU A 13 -6.71 6.46 10.91
C LEU A 13 -8.06 7.17 10.79
N GLU A 14 -8.66 7.60 11.90
CA GLU A 14 -9.92 8.36 11.92
C GLU A 14 -9.79 9.76 11.29
N GLY A 15 -8.59 10.33 11.28
CA GLY A 15 -8.30 11.62 10.66
C GLY A 15 -7.94 11.55 9.18
N LEU A 16 -7.85 10.35 8.59
CA LEU A 16 -7.50 10.17 7.18
C LEU A 16 -8.73 10.00 6.30
N ASP A 17 -8.75 10.73 5.19
CA ASP A 17 -9.75 10.58 4.14
C ASP A 17 -9.69 9.17 3.51
N GLU A 18 -10.81 8.72 2.96
CA GLU A 18 -10.89 7.41 2.28
C GLU A 18 -9.97 7.31 1.05
N SER A 19 -9.63 8.46 0.45
CA SER A 19 -8.71 8.57 -0.68
C SER A 19 -7.24 8.44 -0.29
N ASP A 20 -6.88 8.55 1.01
CA ASP A 20 -5.50 8.35 1.48
C ASP A 20 -5.21 6.87 1.76
N TYR A 21 -5.40 6.06 0.73
CA TYR A 21 -5.31 4.60 0.81
C TYR A 21 -3.91 4.12 1.19
N GLU A 22 -2.86 4.86 0.79
CA GLU A 22 -1.46 4.50 1.08
C GLU A 22 -1.19 4.64 2.57
N ASN A 23 -1.47 5.80 3.18
CA ASN A 23 -1.25 5.97 4.61
C ASN A 23 -2.17 5.07 5.45
N ARG A 24 -3.42 4.88 5.03
CA ARG A 24 -4.35 3.93 5.67
C ARG A 24 -3.79 2.51 5.65
N SER A 25 -3.22 2.06 4.52
CA SER A 25 -2.63 0.72 4.42
C SER A 25 -1.45 0.53 5.37
N ILE A 26 -0.59 1.54 5.52
CA ILE A 26 0.56 1.52 6.42
C ILE A 26 0.09 1.43 7.87
N ILE A 27 -0.92 2.22 8.24
CA ILE A 27 -1.47 2.20 9.60
C ILE A 27 -2.11 0.85 9.91
N TYR A 28 -2.89 0.29 8.98
CA TYR A 28 -3.45 -1.05 9.15
C TYR A 28 -2.37 -2.12 9.27
N ASN A 29 -1.30 -2.05 8.48
CA ASN A 29 -0.17 -2.96 8.61
C ASN A 29 0.50 -2.84 9.99
N ASN A 30 0.70 -1.62 10.50
CA ASN A 30 1.30 -1.40 11.81
C ASN A 30 0.40 -1.89 12.96
N LEU A 31 -0.92 -1.69 12.85
CA LEU A 31 -1.91 -2.27 13.78
C LEU A 31 -1.89 -3.80 13.76
N GLY A 32 -1.72 -4.40 12.58
CA GLY A 32 -1.54 -5.85 12.42
C GLY A 32 -0.28 -6.36 13.11
N CYS A 33 0.86 -5.70 12.91
CA CYS A 33 2.12 -6.02 13.60
C CYS A 33 1.96 -5.92 15.12
N LEU A 34 1.32 -4.85 15.61
CA LEU A 34 1.06 -4.67 17.02
C LEU A 34 0.25 -5.84 17.62
N ARG A 35 -0.80 -6.29 16.91
CA ARG A 35 -1.60 -7.44 17.35
C ARG A 35 -0.83 -8.75 17.27
N TYR A 36 -0.01 -8.94 16.25
CA TYR A 36 0.88 -10.08 16.12
C TYR A 36 1.86 -10.19 17.30
N GLU A 37 2.50 -9.09 17.70
CA GLU A 37 3.42 -9.06 18.86
C GLU A 37 2.70 -9.37 20.18
N THR A 38 1.43 -8.98 20.31
CA THR A 38 0.60 -9.35 21.47
C THR A 38 0.04 -10.78 21.42
N GLY A 39 0.41 -11.60 20.41
CA GLY A 39 -0.06 -12.97 20.23
C GLY A 39 -1.49 -13.09 19.68
N LYS A 40 -2.13 -11.98 19.30
CA LYS A 40 -3.50 -11.92 18.79
C LYS A 40 -3.52 -12.12 17.27
N TYR A 41 -3.15 -13.32 16.83
CA TYR A 41 -2.93 -13.61 15.41
C TYR A 41 -4.16 -13.45 14.52
N MET A 42 -5.36 -13.82 15.01
CA MET A 42 -6.61 -13.64 14.27
C MET A 42 -6.93 -12.15 14.03
N GLU A 43 -6.69 -11.30 15.02
CA GLU A 43 -6.87 -9.85 14.86
C GLU A 43 -5.82 -9.27 13.91
N ALA A 44 -4.57 -9.76 13.99
CA ALA A 44 -3.50 -9.35 13.08
C ALA A 44 -3.84 -9.67 11.62
N GLU A 45 -4.37 -10.85 11.33
CA GLU A 45 -4.81 -11.26 9.99
C GLU A 45 -5.86 -10.27 9.42
N VAL A 46 -6.87 -9.92 10.23
CA VAL A 46 -7.91 -8.96 9.82
C VAL A 46 -7.31 -7.61 9.47
N TYR A 47 -6.35 -7.11 10.27
CA TYR A 47 -5.69 -5.84 9.99
C TYR A 47 -4.83 -5.88 8.72
N PHE A 48 -4.10 -6.97 8.48
CA PHE A 48 -3.34 -7.10 7.23
C PHE A 48 -4.24 -7.23 6.01
N ASP A 49 -5.41 -7.87 6.12
CA ASP A 49 -6.41 -7.92 5.05
C ASP A 49 -7.00 -6.51 4.75
N HIS A 50 -7.25 -5.70 5.77
CA HIS A 50 -7.66 -4.30 5.58
C HIS A 50 -6.56 -3.48 4.89
N ALA A 51 -5.29 -3.68 5.26
CA ALA A 51 -4.15 -3.01 4.62
C ALA A 51 -4.07 -3.37 3.13
N GLN A 52 -4.20 -4.66 2.81
CA GLN A 52 -4.20 -5.16 1.44
C GLN A 52 -5.38 -4.59 0.64
N LYS A 53 -6.59 -4.59 1.21
CA LYS A 53 -7.80 -4.06 0.54
C LYS A 53 -7.70 -2.57 0.24
N CYS A 54 -7.09 -1.78 1.13
CA CYS A 54 -6.86 -0.36 0.88
C CYS A 54 -6.03 -0.15 -0.39
N LEU A 55 -5.01 -0.98 -0.64
CA LEU A 55 -4.11 -0.88 -1.79
C LEU A 55 -4.70 -1.51 -3.07
N ILE A 56 -5.32 -2.69 -2.96
CA ILE A 56 -5.86 -3.41 -4.14
C ILE A 56 -7.17 -2.79 -4.62
N GLY A 57 -8.07 -2.43 -3.71
CA GLY A 57 -9.34 -1.79 -4.06
C GLY A 57 -9.16 -0.42 -4.71
N ASN A 58 -8.00 0.21 -4.49
CA ASN A 58 -7.65 1.50 -5.09
C ASN A 58 -6.63 1.39 -6.23
N LYS A 59 -6.31 0.19 -6.74
CA LYS A 59 -5.50 0.07 -7.96
C LYS A 59 -6.21 0.71 -9.17
N GLU A 60 -7.55 0.71 -9.15
CA GLU A 60 -8.41 1.40 -10.12
C GLU A 60 -8.42 2.92 -9.93
N THR A 61 -8.46 3.42 -8.69
CA THR A 61 -8.38 4.86 -8.38
C THR A 61 -6.95 5.39 -8.49
N LEU A 62 -5.91 4.55 -8.39
CA LEU A 62 -4.54 4.89 -8.74
C LEU A 62 -4.42 5.21 -10.22
N SER A 63 -5.10 4.48 -11.10
CA SER A 63 -5.21 4.86 -12.51
C SER A 63 -5.83 6.25 -12.63
N GLU A 64 -6.91 6.53 -11.91
CA GLU A 64 -7.61 7.83 -11.96
C GLU A 64 -6.79 8.98 -11.33
N SER A 65 -6.21 8.80 -10.15
CA SER A 65 -5.38 9.79 -9.46
C SER A 65 -4.03 10.00 -10.16
N SER A 66 -3.43 8.94 -10.70
CA SER A 66 -2.34 9.08 -11.66
C SER A 66 -2.84 9.91 -12.82
N THR A 67 -3.95 9.57 -13.48
CA THR A 67 -4.46 10.39 -14.61
C THR A 67 -4.75 11.84 -14.24
N GLU A 68 -5.11 12.15 -12.98
CA GLU A 68 -5.35 13.50 -12.51
C GLU A 68 -4.05 14.28 -12.21
N ILE A 69 -3.08 13.64 -11.55
CA ILE A 69 -1.72 14.17 -11.40
C ILE A 69 -1.08 14.38 -12.78
N LEU A 70 -1.28 13.44 -13.71
CA LEU A 70 -0.85 13.49 -15.09
C LEU A 70 -1.60 14.58 -15.88
N ALA A 71 -2.88 14.79 -15.63
CA ALA A 71 -3.67 15.89 -16.20
C ALA A 71 -3.17 17.25 -15.68
N ARG A 72 -2.76 17.34 -14.41
CA ARG A 72 -2.17 18.54 -13.81
C ARG A 72 -0.77 18.83 -14.37
N CYS A 73 0.09 17.81 -14.45
CA CYS A 73 1.45 17.93 -15.01
C CYS A 73 1.43 18.25 -16.51
N SER A 74 0.56 17.59 -17.28
CA SER A 74 0.37 17.91 -18.70
C SER A 74 -0.20 19.33 -18.87
N ARG A 75 -1.13 19.79 -18.01
CA ARG A 75 -1.66 21.15 -18.05
C ARG A 75 -0.64 22.22 -17.64
N SER A 76 0.29 21.92 -16.72
CA SER A 76 1.40 22.83 -16.40
C SER A 76 2.46 22.89 -17.50
N LEU A 77 2.57 21.84 -18.31
CA LEU A 77 3.50 21.76 -19.45
C LEU A 77 2.87 22.21 -20.79
N ARG A 78 1.56 22.50 -20.82
CA ARG A 78 0.84 22.84 -22.04
C ARG A 78 0.89 24.34 -22.35
N ASN A 79 1.71 24.69 -23.33
CA ASN A 79 1.30 25.67 -24.34
C ASN A 79 0.22 25.02 -25.22
N PRO A 80 -0.90 25.68 -25.56
CA PRO A 80 -2.13 25.06 -26.04
C PRO A 80 -2.08 24.39 -27.43
N THR A 81 -0.91 24.21 -28.06
CA THR A 81 -0.81 23.84 -29.49
C THR A 81 0.19 22.73 -29.82
N THR A 82 0.80 22.04 -28.84
CA THR A 82 1.84 21.02 -29.13
C THR A 82 1.70 19.75 -28.29
N SER A 83 2.05 18.61 -28.90
CA SER A 83 2.27 17.31 -28.22
C SER A 83 3.24 17.47 -27.05
N LEU A 84 3.16 16.60 -26.02
CA LEU A 84 4.13 16.59 -24.91
C LEU A 84 5.56 16.62 -25.48
N SER A 85 6.43 17.43 -24.89
CA SER A 85 7.86 17.38 -25.24
C SER A 85 8.46 16.06 -24.74
N PRO A 86 9.53 15.55 -25.36
CA PRO A 86 10.18 14.32 -24.93
C PRO A 86 10.60 14.32 -23.44
N ALA A 87 11.00 15.47 -22.90
CA ALA A 87 11.33 15.64 -21.48
C ALA A 87 10.10 15.52 -20.56
N ALA A 88 8.92 15.92 -21.03
CA ALA A 88 7.67 15.75 -20.31
C ALA A 88 7.21 14.28 -20.27
N GLU A 89 7.47 13.53 -21.34
CA GLU A 89 7.18 12.08 -21.40
C GLU A 89 8.15 11.27 -20.52
N GLU A 90 9.43 11.64 -20.47
CA GLU A 90 10.42 10.99 -19.60
C GLU A 90 10.12 11.23 -18.12
N THR A 91 9.79 12.47 -17.75
CA THR A 91 9.39 12.80 -16.37
C THR A 91 8.08 12.12 -15.97
N PHE A 92 7.14 12.00 -16.90
CA PHE A 92 5.90 11.22 -16.75
C PHE A 92 6.19 9.75 -16.44
N ASP A 93 7.04 9.10 -17.24
CA ASP A 93 7.38 7.69 -17.08
C ASP A 93 8.11 7.44 -15.76
N PHE A 94 9.04 8.33 -15.39
CA PHE A 94 9.75 8.27 -14.12
C PHE A 94 8.82 8.38 -12.90
N ILE A 95 7.90 9.35 -12.89
CA ILE A 95 6.96 9.55 -11.78
C ILE A 95 6.03 8.34 -11.65
N THR A 96 5.50 7.84 -12.78
CA THR A 96 4.58 6.71 -12.80
C THR A 96 5.26 5.43 -12.31
N LYS A 97 6.49 5.15 -12.78
CA LYS A 97 7.29 4.03 -12.30
C LYS A 97 7.63 4.14 -10.81
N SER A 98 7.97 5.35 -10.35
CA SER A 98 8.30 5.57 -8.93
C SER A 98 7.08 5.35 -8.02
N LEU A 99 5.90 5.83 -8.44
CA LEU A 99 4.65 5.67 -7.69
C LEU A 99 4.23 4.19 -7.62
N THR A 100 4.26 3.50 -8.75
CA THR A 100 3.91 2.07 -8.83
C THR A 100 4.90 1.18 -8.09
N ALA A 101 6.19 1.51 -8.12
CA ALA A 101 7.22 0.81 -7.35
C ALA A 101 6.99 0.94 -5.84
N ASN A 102 6.76 2.15 -5.32
CA ASN A 102 6.50 2.37 -3.89
C ASN A 102 5.27 1.59 -3.41
N HIS A 103 4.18 1.66 -4.17
CA HIS A 103 2.96 0.92 -3.86
C HIS A 103 3.19 -0.60 -3.83
N SER A 104 3.96 -1.12 -4.80
CA SER A 104 4.29 -2.55 -4.87
C SER A 104 5.13 -2.98 -3.66
N LEU A 105 6.11 -2.17 -3.25
CA LEU A 105 6.92 -2.44 -2.06
C LEU A 105 6.10 -2.51 -0.76
N VAL A 106 5.06 -1.68 -0.62
CA VAL A 106 4.16 -1.74 0.54
C VAL A 106 3.34 -3.04 0.53
N ILE A 107 2.83 -3.46 -0.64
CA ILE A 107 2.12 -4.74 -0.80
C ILE A 107 3.02 -5.93 -0.41
N GLY A 108 4.27 -5.94 -0.88
CA GLY A 108 5.22 -7.01 -0.55
C GLY A 108 5.45 -7.16 0.96
N LYS A 109 5.53 -6.04 1.69
CA LYS A 109 5.65 -6.04 3.16
C LYS A 109 4.40 -6.62 3.84
N ILE A 110 3.22 -6.27 3.36
CA ILE A 110 1.95 -6.78 3.90
C ILE A 110 1.86 -8.30 3.71
N TYR A 111 2.20 -8.80 2.51
CA TYR A 111 2.23 -10.25 2.24
C TYR A 111 3.23 -10.99 3.13
N ASN A 112 4.42 -10.45 3.31
CA ASN A 112 5.38 -11.03 4.25
C ASN A 112 4.81 -11.12 5.67
N ASN A 113 4.12 -10.07 6.15
CA ASN A 113 3.52 -10.06 7.48
C ASN A 113 2.32 -11.03 7.61
N GLN A 114 1.49 -11.17 6.57
CA GLN A 114 0.47 -12.20 6.51
C GLN A 114 1.09 -13.60 6.57
N GLY A 115 2.20 -13.82 5.86
CA GLY A 115 2.97 -15.07 5.90
C GLY A 115 3.45 -15.41 7.31
N LEU A 116 3.92 -14.41 8.06
CA LEU A 116 4.33 -14.58 9.47
C LEU A 116 3.15 -14.99 10.36
N VAL A 117 1.99 -14.36 10.20
CA VAL A 117 0.77 -14.74 10.93
C VAL A 117 0.41 -16.20 10.65
N TYR A 118 0.34 -16.60 9.38
CA TYR A 118 0.00 -17.97 9.01
C TYR A 118 1.03 -19.00 9.49
N TYR A 119 2.31 -18.62 9.51
CA TYR A 119 3.36 -19.48 10.05
C TYR A 119 3.15 -19.72 11.56
N ARG A 120 2.80 -18.68 12.33
CA ARG A 120 2.51 -18.80 13.77
C ARG A 120 1.23 -19.57 14.07
N THR A 121 0.23 -19.52 13.18
CA THR A 121 -1.02 -20.29 13.30
C THR A 121 -0.94 -21.69 12.70
N HIS A 122 0.26 -22.16 12.32
CA HIS A 122 0.52 -23.48 11.72
C HIS A 122 -0.16 -23.71 10.36
N ALA A 123 -0.62 -22.65 9.70
CA ALA A 123 -1.17 -22.66 8.36
C ALA A 123 -0.06 -22.57 7.29
N TYR A 124 0.87 -23.54 7.31
CA TYR A 124 2.12 -23.45 6.54
C TYR A 124 1.94 -23.31 5.03
N SER A 125 0.95 -23.96 4.43
CA SER A 125 0.65 -23.82 3.00
C SER A 125 0.23 -22.39 2.63
N LYS A 126 -0.55 -21.73 3.50
CA LYS A 126 -0.92 -20.32 3.31
C LYS A 126 0.27 -19.39 3.52
N ALA A 127 1.11 -19.68 4.52
CA ALA A 127 2.33 -18.92 4.77
C ALA A 127 3.28 -18.95 3.57
N LEU A 128 3.52 -20.14 3.00
CA LEU A 128 4.36 -20.31 1.82
C LEU A 128 3.84 -19.47 0.65
N ASN A 129 2.56 -19.58 0.35
CA ASN A 129 1.94 -18.81 -0.73
C ASN A 129 2.12 -17.29 -0.52
N LYS A 130 1.91 -16.79 0.71
CA LYS A 130 2.15 -15.37 1.02
C LYS A 130 3.60 -14.93 0.90
N TYR A 131 4.55 -15.78 1.27
CA TYR A 131 5.96 -15.47 1.08
C TYR A 131 6.38 -15.50 -0.40
N GLU A 132 5.78 -16.38 -1.21
CA GLU A 132 5.99 -16.39 -2.66
C GLU A 132 5.44 -15.09 -3.29
N GLU A 133 4.21 -14.69 -2.95
CA GLU A 133 3.65 -13.42 -3.42
C GLU A 133 4.50 -12.20 -3.01
N ALA A 134 5.09 -12.22 -1.80
CA ALA A 134 6.00 -11.17 -1.36
C ALA A 134 7.32 -11.19 -2.11
N ARG A 135 7.88 -12.38 -2.37
CA ARG A 135 9.14 -12.55 -3.11
C ARG A 135 9.00 -12.03 -4.54
N ASP A 136 7.92 -12.40 -5.23
CA ASP A 136 7.68 -12.02 -6.62
C ASP A 136 7.56 -10.49 -6.80
N ILE A 137 7.32 -9.74 -5.73
CA ILE A 137 7.29 -8.26 -5.70
C ILE A 137 8.68 -7.66 -5.42
N PHE A 138 9.50 -8.34 -4.61
CA PHE A 138 10.83 -7.87 -4.22
C PHE A 138 11.95 -8.28 -5.19
N GLU A 139 11.68 -9.26 -6.05
CA GLU A 139 12.58 -9.74 -7.12
C GLU A 139 12.60 -8.79 -8.33
#